data_AF-A0A925D7C1-F1
#
_entry.id   AF-A0A925D7C1-F1
#
_cell.length_a   1.000
_cell.length_b   1.000
_cell.length_c   1.000
_cell.angle_alpha   90.00
_cell.angle_beta   90.00
_cell.angle_gamma   90.00
#
_symmetry.space_group_name_H-M   'P 1'
#
loop_
_entity.id
_entity.type
_entity.pdbx_description
1 polymer ?
#
loop_
_entity_poly.entity_id
_entity_poly.type
_entity_poly.pdbx_seq_one_letter_code
_entity_poly.pdbx_strand_id
1 'polypeptide(L)'
;MAGHGGNQSILLMAIAAVTTALFWGIYGPLLTWGHNAMTVVETEGGPEVSYGRLRPFICVGVAYLIVAIVAPALFIQFGIMEPGEGLFSGWSWNGIMWSLIAGGAGALGAFFLLVALNYAPTDKGYPPPLLVMPLVFGCAPVVNALFSMWVRNKWNVNPLFLAGMILVAVGAVTVIIGSNIKWGTPAEAKEPAPAKRAEEDVKEKVVEEKIAGEKASAQE
;
A
#
# COMPACT_ATOMS: atom_id res chain seq x y z
N MET A 1 14.75 22.14 -16.64
CA MET A 1 14.50 20.73 -16.95
C MET A 1 15.41 20.33 -18.09
N ALA A 2 16.61 19.85 -17.79
CA ALA A 2 17.51 19.35 -18.84
C ALA A 2 16.88 18.09 -19.44
N GLY A 3 16.53 18.19 -20.72
CA GLY A 3 15.84 17.15 -21.46
C GLY A 3 16.71 15.91 -21.57
N HIS A 4 16.34 14.88 -20.83
CA HIS A 4 16.77 13.51 -21.04
C HIS A 4 16.03 12.94 -22.27
N GLY A 5 16.26 13.53 -23.44
CA GLY A 5 15.50 13.30 -24.67
C GLY A 5 15.98 12.13 -25.53
N GLY A 6 16.86 11.27 -25.01
CA GLY A 6 17.37 10.10 -25.73
C GLY A 6 16.54 8.84 -25.47
N ASN A 7 16.57 7.88 -26.40
CA ASN A 7 15.93 6.56 -26.26
C ASN A 7 16.32 5.86 -24.95
N GLN A 8 17.57 6.04 -24.50
CA GLN A 8 18.07 5.49 -23.24
C GLN A 8 17.33 6.06 -22.01
N SER A 9 17.02 7.35 -22.01
CA SER A 9 16.30 7.99 -20.91
C SER A 9 14.84 7.57 -20.84
N ILE A 10 14.18 7.43 -22.00
CA ILE A 10 12.82 6.91 -22.10
C ILE A 10 12.79 5.46 -21.58
N LEU A 11 13.79 4.65 -21.95
CA LEU A 11 13.93 3.28 -21.48
C LEU A 11 14.10 3.22 -19.95
N LEU A 12 15.00 4.03 -19.38
CA LEU A 12 15.22 4.08 -17.93
C LEU A 12 13.96 4.54 -17.18
N MET A 13 13.26 5.55 -17.70
CA MET A 13 11.96 5.99 -17.17
C MET A 13 10.93 4.85 -17.18
N ALA A 14 10.81 4.12 -18.30
CA ALA A 14 9.87 3.02 -18.42
C ALA A 14 10.21 1.87 -17.45
N ILE A 15 11.50 1.52 -17.32
CA ILE A 15 11.97 0.50 -16.36
C ILE A 15 11.65 0.93 -14.93
N ALA A 16 11.95 2.18 -14.56
CA ALA A 16 11.65 2.70 -13.23
C ALA A 16 10.15 2.68 -12.95
N ALA A 17 9.31 3.13 -13.89
CA ALA A 17 7.86 3.14 -13.76
C ALA A 17 7.27 1.73 -13.60
N VAL A 18 7.73 0.76 -14.40
CA VAL A 18 7.32 -0.65 -14.27
C VAL A 18 7.78 -1.22 -12.93
N THR A 19 9.01 -0.92 -12.51
CA THR A 19 9.53 -1.33 -11.20
C THR A 19 8.68 -0.77 -10.06
N THR A 20 8.31 0.51 -10.12
CA THR A 20 7.39 1.14 -9.17
C THR A 20 6.04 0.42 -9.15
N ALA A 21 5.46 0.12 -10.32
CA ALA A 21 4.20 -0.60 -10.41
C ALA A 21 4.28 -2.01 -9.81
N LEU A 22 5.40 -2.71 -9.99
CA LEU A 22 5.63 -4.03 -9.39
C LEU A 22 5.66 -3.95 -7.85
N PHE A 23 6.44 -3.04 -7.27
CA PHE A 23 6.52 -2.91 -5.81
C PHE A 23 5.18 -2.48 -5.20
N TRP A 24 4.46 -1.53 -5.81
CA TRP A 24 3.13 -1.13 -5.35
C TRP A 24 2.06 -2.20 -5.56
N GLY A 25 2.17 -3.01 -6.61
CA GLY A 25 1.27 -4.14 -6.83
C GLY A 25 1.43 -5.23 -5.78
N ILE A 26 2.68 -5.56 -5.43
CA ILE A 26 3.00 -6.57 -4.40
C ILE A 26 2.73 -6.04 -2.98
N TYR A 27 2.81 -4.72 -2.77
CA TYR A 27 2.59 -4.07 -1.48
C TYR A 27 1.25 -4.42 -0.84
N GLY A 28 0.15 -4.40 -1.60
CA GLY A 28 -1.19 -4.70 -1.08
C GLY A 28 -1.28 -6.06 -0.37
N PRO A 29 -0.98 -7.17 -1.05
CA PRO A 29 -0.92 -8.50 -0.43
C PRO A 29 0.04 -8.60 0.76
N LEU A 30 1.29 -8.10 0.63
CA LEU A 30 2.28 -8.16 1.71
C LEU A 30 1.79 -7.47 2.99
N LEU A 31 1.11 -6.34 2.82
CA LEU A 31 0.56 -5.58 3.91
C LEU A 31 -0.65 -6.26 4.56
N THR A 32 -1.53 -6.89 3.77
CA THR A 32 -2.61 -7.71 4.30
C THR A 32 -2.05 -8.86 5.13
N TRP A 33 -0.99 -9.54 4.66
CA TRP A 33 -0.31 -10.57 5.44
C TRP A 33 0.30 -10.04 6.73
N GLY A 34 1.01 -8.90 6.66
CA GLY A 34 1.56 -8.25 7.85
C GLY A 34 0.49 -7.82 8.85
N HIS A 35 -0.68 -7.37 8.38
CA HIS A 35 -1.81 -7.04 9.23
C HIS A 35 -2.36 -8.27 9.95
N ASN A 36 -2.62 -9.36 9.20
CA ASN A 36 -3.13 -10.61 9.74
C ASN A 36 -2.15 -11.29 10.71
N ALA A 37 -0.84 -11.14 10.48
CA ALA A 37 0.17 -11.66 11.40
C ALA A 37 0.25 -10.87 12.72
N MET A 38 -0.27 -9.64 12.77
CA MET A 38 -0.28 -8.80 13.97
C MET A 38 -1.65 -8.74 14.66
N THR A 39 -2.66 -9.48 14.17
CA THR A 39 -3.99 -9.59 14.81
C THR A 39 -4.07 -10.65 15.90
N VAL A 40 -3.19 -11.64 15.88
CA VAL A 40 -3.08 -12.69 16.90
C VAL A 40 -1.70 -12.58 17.53
N VAL A 41 -1.64 -12.25 18.82
CA VAL A 41 -0.37 -12.14 19.56
C VAL A 41 -0.40 -13.15 20.69
N GLU A 42 0.58 -14.06 20.73
CA GLU A 42 0.78 -14.93 21.89
C GLU A 42 1.31 -14.09 23.06
N THR A 43 0.55 -14.00 24.15
CA THR A 43 0.99 -13.42 25.42
C THR A 43 1.20 -14.52 26.46
N GLU A 44 1.88 -14.22 27.56
CA GLU A 44 2.16 -15.20 28.65
C GLU A 44 0.87 -15.83 29.24
N GLY A 45 -0.31 -15.26 28.98
CA GLY A 45 -1.62 -15.77 29.37
C GLY A 45 -2.38 -16.54 28.27
N GLY A 46 -1.77 -16.79 27.10
CA GLY A 46 -2.40 -17.43 25.95
C GLY A 46 -2.50 -16.52 24.72
N PRO A 47 -3.07 -17.02 23.60
CA PRO A 47 -3.26 -16.22 22.40
C PRO A 47 -4.36 -15.17 22.60
N GLU A 48 -3.99 -13.89 22.50
CA GLU A 48 -4.90 -12.75 22.63
C GLU A 48 -5.14 -12.12 21.25
N VAL A 49 -6.42 -11.89 20.90
CA VAL A 49 -6.79 -11.17 19.68
C VAL A 49 -6.56 -9.68 19.90
N SER A 50 -5.44 -9.17 19.39
CA SER A 50 -5.07 -7.76 19.47
C SER A 50 -5.29 -7.10 18.12
N TYR A 51 -6.25 -6.18 18.01
CA TYR A 51 -6.45 -5.39 16.79
C TYR A 51 -5.38 -4.29 16.67
N GLY A 52 -4.11 -4.69 16.52
CA GLY A 52 -2.96 -3.80 16.34
C GLY A 52 -2.94 -3.11 14.97
N ARG A 53 -4.06 -2.51 14.53
CA ARG A 53 -4.29 -2.04 13.16
C ARG A 53 -3.26 -1.00 12.69
N LEU A 54 -2.68 -0.25 13.62
CA LEU A 54 -1.67 0.78 13.35
C LEU A 54 -0.22 0.27 13.44
N ARG A 55 0.03 -0.91 14.02
CA ARG A 55 1.39 -1.46 14.18
C ARG A 55 2.07 -1.74 12.83
N PRO A 56 1.40 -2.36 11.84
CA PRO A 56 1.96 -2.51 10.49
C PRO A 56 2.31 -1.17 9.85
N PHE A 57 1.55 -0.10 10.12
CA PHE A 57 1.83 1.22 9.56
C PHE A 57 3.13 1.80 10.11
N ILE A 58 3.44 1.60 11.39
CA ILE A 58 4.71 2.02 11.97
C ILE A 58 5.87 1.33 11.25
N CYS A 59 5.76 0.02 10.97
CA CYS A 59 6.76 -0.72 10.21
C CYS A 59 6.93 -0.16 8.79
N VAL A 60 5.84 0.18 8.10
CA VAL A 60 5.87 0.85 6.78
C VAL A 60 6.56 2.21 6.88
N GLY A 61 6.25 3.00 7.92
CA GLY A 61 6.86 4.31 8.16
C GLY A 61 8.36 4.23 8.38
N VAL A 62 8.83 3.25 9.15
CA VAL A 62 10.28 3.00 9.35
C VAL A 62 10.95 2.61 8.03
N ALA A 63 10.34 1.73 7.24
CA ALA A 63 10.86 1.37 5.92
C ALA A 63 10.96 2.59 5.00
N TYR A 64 9.95 3.47 5.00
CA TYR A 64 9.96 4.70 4.22
C TYR A 64 11.05 5.66 4.67
N LEU A 65 11.25 5.83 5.99
CA LEU A 65 12.32 6.67 6.52
C LEU A 65 13.69 6.19 6.06
N ILE A 66 13.94 4.88 6.15
CA ILE A 66 15.22 4.29 5.74
C ILE A 66 15.44 4.48 4.24
N VAL A 67 14.47 4.07 3.40
CA VAL A 67 14.64 4.12 1.94
C VAL A 67 14.71 5.56 1.43
N ALA A 68 13.87 6.46 1.95
CA ALA A 68 13.82 7.86 1.51
C ALA A 68 15.06 8.67 1.91
N ILE A 69 15.82 8.24 2.92
CA ILE A 69 17.06 8.90 3.31
C ILE A 69 18.26 8.19 2.66
N VAL A 70 18.37 6.88 2.83
CA VAL A 70 19.56 6.12 2.43
C VAL A 70 19.70 6.05 0.91
N ALA A 71 18.63 5.73 0.17
CA ALA A 71 18.75 5.55 -1.28
C ALA A 71 19.13 6.85 -2.00
N PRO A 72 18.47 8.02 -1.77
CA PRO A 72 18.90 9.27 -2.38
C PRO A 72 20.32 9.68 -1.95
N ALA A 73 20.68 9.51 -0.68
CA ALA A 73 22.02 9.85 -0.19
C ALA A 73 23.11 9.05 -0.92
N LEU A 74 22.91 7.75 -1.14
CA LEU A 74 23.85 6.92 -1.90
C LEU A 74 23.89 7.34 -3.38
N PHE A 75 22.75 7.65 -3.98
CA PHE A 75 22.67 8.05 -5.39
C PHE A 75 23.39 9.38 -5.65
N ILE A 76 23.31 10.33 -4.72
CA ILE A 76 24.05 11.58 -4.76
C ILE A 76 25.54 11.33 -4.50
N GLN A 77 25.88 10.56 -3.46
CA GLN A 77 27.27 10.26 -3.09
C GLN A 77 28.05 9.56 -4.22
N PHE A 78 27.39 8.67 -4.97
CA PHE A 78 28.00 7.94 -6.08
C PHE A 78 27.75 8.60 -7.45
N GLY A 79 27.12 9.77 -7.50
CA GLY A 79 26.89 10.51 -8.74
C GLY A 79 26.04 9.76 -9.78
N ILE A 80 25.13 8.89 -9.34
CA ILE A 80 24.31 8.02 -10.22
C ILE A 80 23.26 8.85 -10.98
N MET A 81 22.63 9.81 -10.31
CA MET A 81 21.63 10.72 -10.90
C MET A 81 22.11 12.17 -10.96
N GLU A 82 23.08 12.56 -10.14
CA GLU A 82 23.59 13.92 -10.02
C GLU A 82 25.12 13.89 -10.08
N PRO A 83 25.72 14.01 -11.27
CA PRO A 83 27.17 14.00 -11.41
C PRO A 83 27.79 15.27 -10.80
N GLY A 84 28.58 15.12 -9.74
CA GLY A 84 29.67 16.06 -9.43
C GLY A 84 29.48 17.10 -8.33
N GLU A 85 28.37 17.11 -7.58
CA GLU A 85 28.19 18.12 -6.52
C GLU A 85 28.26 17.60 -5.07
N GLY A 86 28.11 16.28 -4.86
CA GLY A 86 28.15 15.66 -3.54
C GLY A 86 26.93 15.98 -2.67
N LEU A 87 26.80 15.29 -1.53
CA LEU A 87 25.57 15.31 -0.70
C LEU A 87 25.15 16.69 -0.17
N PHE A 88 26.09 17.63 -0.05
CA PHE A 88 25.88 18.92 0.61
C PHE A 88 25.73 20.11 -0.35
N SER A 89 25.67 19.87 -1.67
CA SER A 89 25.49 20.92 -2.68
C SER A 89 24.09 20.88 -3.29
N GLY A 90 23.67 21.98 -3.93
CA GLY A 90 22.40 22.05 -4.66
C GLY A 90 21.13 22.30 -3.81
N TRP A 91 21.29 22.49 -2.49
CA TRP A 91 20.15 22.70 -1.58
C TRP A 91 19.58 24.11 -1.70
N SER A 92 18.26 24.22 -1.82
CA SER A 92 17.53 25.49 -1.75
C SER A 92 16.40 25.40 -0.72
N TRP A 93 16.17 26.46 0.02
CA TRP A 93 15.10 26.50 1.02
C TRP A 93 13.72 26.25 0.39
N ASN A 94 13.47 26.84 -0.77
CA ASN A 94 12.22 26.62 -1.50
C ASN A 94 12.06 25.14 -1.91
N GLY A 95 13.13 24.52 -2.43
CA GLY A 95 13.13 23.09 -2.77
C GLY A 95 12.85 22.20 -1.58
N ILE A 96 13.47 22.47 -0.43
CA ILE A 96 13.22 21.75 0.84
C ILE A 96 11.75 21.88 1.25
N MET A 97 11.18 23.08 1.27
CA MET A 97 9.79 23.30 1.68
C MET A 97 8.79 22.54 0.80
N TRP A 98 8.91 22.65 -0.52
CA TRP A 98 8.03 21.92 -1.43
C TRP A 98 8.21 20.40 -1.34
N SER A 99 9.44 19.93 -1.11
CA SER A 99 9.73 18.50 -0.94
C SER A 99 9.13 17.95 0.36
N LEU A 100 9.19 18.73 1.45
CA LEU A 100 8.55 18.37 2.72
C LEU A 100 7.02 18.34 2.61
N ILE A 101 6.42 19.32 1.94
CA ILE A 101 4.96 19.33 1.69
C ILE A 101 4.56 18.12 0.83
N ALA A 102 5.31 17.83 -0.23
CA ALA A 102 5.06 16.67 -1.09
C ALA A 102 5.21 15.35 -0.31
N GLY A 103 6.24 15.22 0.53
CA GLY A 103 6.46 14.06 1.40
C GLY A 103 5.33 13.89 2.41
N GLY A 104 4.87 14.99 3.03
CA GLY A 104 3.72 14.99 3.94
C GLY A 104 2.43 14.56 3.26
N ALA A 105 2.15 15.06 2.04
CA ALA A 105 1.01 14.62 1.25
C ALA A 105 1.07 13.13 0.90
N GLY A 106 2.26 12.60 0.56
CA GLY A 106 2.47 11.18 0.32
C GLY A 106 2.27 10.31 1.56
N ALA A 107 2.78 10.73 2.72
CA ALA A 107 2.62 10.02 3.99
C ALA A 107 1.15 9.98 4.44
N LEU A 108 0.41 11.08 4.29
CA LEU A 108 -1.03 11.13 4.54
C LEU A 108 -1.79 10.23 3.55
N GLY A 109 -1.41 10.23 2.27
CA GLY A 109 -1.98 9.33 1.27
C GLY A 109 -1.80 7.86 1.65
N ALA A 110 -0.60 7.47 2.09
CA ALA A 110 -0.31 6.12 2.56
C ALA A 110 -1.14 5.76 3.81
N PHE A 111 -1.27 6.69 4.77
CA PHE A 111 -2.12 6.50 5.95
C PHE A 111 -3.58 6.23 5.56
N PHE A 112 -4.17 7.04 4.69
CA PHE A 112 -5.56 6.84 4.26
C PHE A 112 -5.75 5.60 3.37
N LEU A 113 -4.75 5.20 2.61
CA LEU A 113 -4.75 3.93 1.88
C LEU A 113 -4.86 2.74 2.86
N LEU A 114 -4.11 2.77 3.97
CA LEU A 114 -4.23 1.74 5.01
C LEU A 114 -5.61 1.73 5.67
N VAL A 115 -6.14 2.91 5.97
CA VAL A 115 -7.49 3.06 6.51
C VAL A 115 -8.51 2.45 5.53
N ALA A 116 -8.38 2.73 4.23
CA ALA A 116 -9.27 2.19 3.20
C ALA A 116 -9.17 0.66 3.08
N LEU A 117 -7.96 0.09 3.12
CA LEU A 117 -7.78 -1.37 3.14
C LEU A 117 -8.44 -2.02 4.35
N ASN A 118 -8.47 -1.31 5.47
CA ASN A 118 -9.04 -1.85 6.70
C ASN A 118 -10.57 -1.82 6.71
N TYR A 119 -11.17 -0.77 6.15
CA TYR A 119 -12.63 -0.65 6.05
C TYR A 119 -13.22 -1.30 4.79
N ALA A 120 -12.39 -1.91 3.95
CA ALA A 120 -12.86 -2.59 2.76
C ALA A 120 -13.69 -3.84 3.12
N PRO A 121 -14.80 -4.09 2.41
CA PRO A 121 -15.66 -5.25 2.68
C PRO A 121 -14.93 -6.57 2.37
N THR A 122 -14.83 -7.44 3.37
CA THR A 122 -14.21 -8.77 3.28
C THR A 122 -15.25 -9.88 3.04
N ASP A 123 -16.53 -9.57 3.25
CA ASP A 123 -17.69 -10.46 3.09
C ASP A 123 -18.00 -10.79 1.62
N LYS A 124 -17.46 -10.04 0.67
CA LYS A 124 -17.78 -10.15 -0.76
C LYS A 124 -16.94 -11.18 -1.53
N GLY A 125 -16.18 -12.04 -0.84
CA GLY A 125 -15.46 -13.16 -1.45
C GLY A 125 -14.23 -12.78 -2.29
N TYR A 126 -13.77 -11.52 -2.21
CA TYR A 126 -12.52 -11.06 -2.82
C TYR A 126 -11.66 -10.31 -1.78
N PRO A 127 -10.32 -10.38 -1.89
CA PRO A 127 -9.43 -9.74 -0.92
C PRO A 127 -9.45 -8.20 -1.03
N PRO A 128 -9.43 -7.45 0.09
CA PRO A 128 -9.45 -5.99 0.12
C PRO A 128 -8.52 -5.25 -0.86
N PRO A 129 -7.26 -5.69 -1.09
CA PRO A 129 -6.38 -5.01 -2.04
C PRO A 129 -6.91 -4.94 -3.47
N LEU A 130 -7.70 -5.92 -3.93
CA LEU A 130 -8.26 -5.93 -5.29
C LEU A 130 -9.33 -4.85 -5.50
N LEU A 131 -9.96 -4.37 -4.43
CA LEU A 131 -10.90 -3.26 -4.49
C LEU A 131 -10.19 -1.91 -4.35
N VAL A 132 -9.34 -1.79 -3.32
CA VAL A 132 -8.76 -0.51 -2.92
C VAL A 132 -7.66 -0.06 -3.87
N MET A 133 -6.79 -0.97 -4.33
CA MET A 133 -5.63 -0.59 -5.16
C MET A 133 -6.06 -0.02 -6.53
N PRO A 134 -6.96 -0.66 -7.30
CA PRO A 134 -7.42 -0.08 -8.57
C PRO A 134 -8.17 1.24 -8.38
N LEU A 135 -8.91 1.40 -7.28
CA LEU A 135 -9.61 2.64 -6.96
C LEU A 135 -8.62 3.78 -6.71
N VAL A 136 -7.61 3.57 -5.85
CA VAL A 136 -6.62 4.60 -5.50
C VAL A 136 -5.72 4.90 -6.70
N PHE A 137 -5.12 3.88 -7.31
CA PHE A 137 -4.17 4.07 -8.42
C PHE A 137 -4.83 4.43 -9.75
N GLY A 138 -6.11 4.10 -9.95
CA GLY A 138 -6.89 4.57 -11.09
C GLY A 138 -7.27 6.05 -10.97
N CYS A 139 -7.62 6.52 -9.76
CA CYS A 139 -8.01 7.91 -9.54
C CYS A 139 -6.81 8.87 -9.41
N ALA A 140 -5.66 8.42 -8.90
CA ALA A 140 -4.50 9.29 -8.67
C ALA A 140 -4.03 10.05 -9.93
N PRO A 141 -3.92 9.43 -11.13
CA PRO A 141 -3.59 10.14 -12.36
C PRO A 141 -4.60 11.23 -12.72
N VAL A 142 -5.90 10.98 -12.47
CA VAL A 142 -6.98 11.95 -12.74
C VAL A 142 -6.87 13.16 -11.82
N VAL A 143 -6.65 12.94 -10.52
CA VAL A 143 -6.45 14.04 -9.56
C VAL A 143 -5.23 14.87 -9.94
N ASN A 144 -4.11 14.23 -10.29
CA ASN A 144 -2.90 14.92 -10.71
C ASN A 144 -3.12 15.77 -11.98
N ALA A 145 -3.85 15.23 -12.96
CA ALA A 145 -4.22 15.94 -14.17
C ALA A 145 -5.04 17.21 -13.87
N LEU A 146 -6.11 17.07 -13.09
CA LEU A 146 -6.99 18.18 -12.73
C LEU A 146 -6.26 19.25 -11.92
N PHE A 147 -5.45 18.85 -10.94
CA PHE A 147 -4.64 19.77 -10.15
C PHE A 147 -3.64 20.53 -11.04
N SER A 148 -2.97 19.82 -11.96
CA SER A 148 -2.03 20.43 -12.90
C SER A 148 -2.70 21.43 -13.85
N MET A 149 -3.91 21.12 -14.32
CA MET A 149 -4.71 22.02 -15.15
C MET A 149 -5.12 23.28 -14.38
N TRP A 150 -5.56 23.10 -13.14
CA TRP A 150 -5.98 24.19 -12.26
C TRP A 150 -4.82 25.15 -11.97
N VAL A 151 -3.66 24.64 -11.52
CA VAL A 151 -2.48 25.45 -11.24
C VAL A 151 -1.98 26.20 -12.48
N ARG A 152 -2.06 25.58 -13.66
CA ARG A 152 -1.59 26.18 -14.92
C ARG A 152 -2.66 27.03 -15.63
N ASN A 153 -3.87 27.09 -15.10
CA ASN A 153 -5.05 27.71 -15.72
C ASN A 153 -5.27 27.26 -17.18
N LYS A 154 -5.01 25.98 -17.46
CA LYS A 154 -5.13 25.37 -18.79
C LYS A 154 -6.34 24.43 -18.81
N TRP A 155 -7.49 24.96 -19.21
CA TRP A 155 -8.74 24.22 -19.33
C TRP A 155 -9.02 23.69 -20.75
N ASN A 156 -8.25 24.16 -21.74
CA ASN A 156 -8.30 23.61 -23.09
C ASN A 156 -7.50 22.30 -23.15
N VAL A 157 -8.17 21.20 -22.83
CA VAL A 157 -7.59 19.85 -22.83
C VAL A 157 -7.80 19.15 -24.16
N ASN A 158 -6.77 18.41 -24.58
CA ASN A 158 -6.89 17.52 -25.73
C ASN A 158 -8.01 16.49 -25.48
N PRO A 159 -9.00 16.35 -26.39
CA PRO A 159 -10.06 15.35 -26.24
C PRO A 159 -9.55 13.93 -26.03
N LEU A 160 -8.40 13.57 -26.61
CA LEU A 160 -7.76 12.26 -26.42
C LEU A 160 -7.24 12.06 -24.99
N PHE A 161 -6.76 13.13 -24.35
CA PHE A 161 -6.35 13.09 -22.94
C PHE A 161 -7.55 12.87 -22.02
N LEU A 162 -8.66 13.57 -22.28
CA LEU A 162 -9.92 13.36 -21.56
C LEU A 162 -10.46 11.93 -21.77
N ALA A 163 -10.43 11.42 -23.00
CA ALA A 163 -10.78 10.04 -23.31
C ALA A 163 -9.90 9.04 -22.56
N GLY A 164 -8.59 9.30 -22.45
CA GLY A 164 -7.67 8.51 -21.63
C GLY A 164 -8.05 8.49 -20.16
N MET A 165 -8.42 9.64 -19.57
CA MET A 165 -8.88 9.71 -18.18
C MET A 165 -10.18 8.91 -17.96
N ILE A 166 -11.13 9.02 -18.89
CA ILE A 166 -12.37 8.22 -18.86
C ILE A 166 -12.04 6.72 -18.96
N LEU A 167 -11.13 6.34 -19.87
CA LEU A 167 -10.71 4.96 -20.04
C LEU A 167 -10.04 4.39 -18.79
N VAL A 168 -9.24 5.19 -18.07
CA VAL A 168 -8.66 4.79 -16.78
C VAL A 168 -9.74 4.59 -15.73
N ALA A 169 -10.71 5.50 -15.64
CA ALA A 169 -11.83 5.37 -14.70
C ALA A 169 -12.69 4.13 -14.99
N VAL A 170 -13.03 3.92 -16.27
CA VAL A 170 -13.74 2.72 -16.73
C VAL A 170 -12.91 1.47 -16.45
N GLY A 171 -11.61 1.50 -16.74
CA GLY A 171 -10.66 0.43 -16.45
C GLY A 171 -10.68 0.03 -14.97
N ALA A 172 -10.56 1.00 -14.07
CA ALA A 172 -10.62 0.77 -12.62
C ALA A 172 -11.97 0.14 -12.20
N VAL A 173 -13.09 0.65 -12.71
CA VAL A 173 -14.43 0.09 -12.45
C VAL A 173 -14.54 -1.35 -12.99
N THR A 174 -14.06 -1.61 -14.20
CA THR A 174 -14.07 -2.96 -14.78
C THR A 174 -13.20 -3.95 -14.00
N VAL A 175 -12.06 -3.51 -13.46
CA VAL A 175 -11.23 -4.35 -12.58
C VAL A 175 -12.00 -4.66 -11.29
N ILE A 176 -12.66 -3.68 -10.69
CA ILE A 176 -13.45 -3.87 -9.46
C ILE A 176 -14.60 -4.85 -9.71
N ILE A 177 -15.37 -4.67 -10.79
CA ILE A 177 -16.48 -5.58 -11.14
C ILE A 177 -15.96 -6.97 -11.54
N GLY A 178 -14.86 -7.01 -12.29
CA GLY A 178 -14.21 -8.23 -12.75
C GLY A 178 -13.42 -8.97 -11.66
N SER A 179 -13.22 -8.35 -10.50
CA SER A 179 -12.46 -8.95 -9.38
C SER A 179 -13.18 -10.11 -8.67
N ASN A 180 -14.34 -10.56 -9.18
CA ASN A 180 -15.06 -11.78 -8.79
C ASN A 180 -14.27 -13.09 -9.09
N ILE A 181 -12.95 -13.04 -8.99
CA ILE A 181 -12.09 -14.21 -8.99
C ILE A 181 -12.38 -14.96 -7.69
N LYS A 182 -12.97 -16.15 -7.79
CA LYS A 182 -13.07 -17.10 -6.68
C LYS A 182 -11.66 -17.60 -6.37
N TRP A 183 -10.96 -16.90 -5.50
CA TRP A 183 -9.75 -17.45 -4.90
C TRP A 183 -10.17 -18.63 -4.02
N GLY A 184 -9.45 -19.75 -4.14
CA GLY A 184 -9.63 -20.88 -3.24
C GLY A 184 -9.64 -20.41 -1.78
N THR A 185 -10.31 -21.16 -0.92
CA THR A 185 -10.38 -20.90 0.52
C THR A 185 -8.98 -20.54 1.02
N PRO A 186 -8.75 -19.57 1.92
CA PRO A 186 -7.36 -19.19 2.25
C PRO A 186 -6.53 -20.31 2.93
N ALA A 187 -7.09 -21.51 3.08
CA ALA A 187 -6.37 -22.76 3.38
C ALA A 187 -5.60 -23.35 2.17
N GLU A 188 -5.96 -23.00 0.93
CA GLU A 188 -5.28 -23.39 -0.32
C GLU A 188 -4.24 -22.37 -0.78
N ALA A 189 -4.32 -21.13 -0.28
CA ALA A 189 -3.21 -20.20 -0.42
C ALA A 189 -2.05 -20.72 0.45
N LYS A 190 -0.84 -20.84 -0.12
CA LYS A 190 0.39 -20.94 0.67
C LYS A 190 0.62 -19.61 1.41
N GLU A 191 -0.24 -19.30 2.38
CA GLU A 191 0.14 -18.39 3.45
C GLU A 191 1.39 -18.99 4.11
N PRO A 192 2.43 -18.19 4.43
CA PRO A 192 3.40 -18.65 5.40
C PRO A 192 2.64 -18.90 6.72
N ALA A 193 2.55 -20.17 7.11
CA ALA A 193 1.79 -20.64 8.27
C ALA A 193 2.27 -19.93 9.54
N PRO A 194 1.39 -19.15 10.20
CA PRO A 194 0.83 -19.61 11.48
C PRO A 194 -0.64 -19.18 11.77
N ALA A 195 -1.25 -18.29 10.97
CA ALA A 195 -2.46 -17.56 11.38
C ALA A 195 -3.73 -18.41 11.47
N LYS A 196 -3.98 -19.31 10.50
CA LYS A 196 -5.22 -20.11 10.47
C LYS A 196 -5.27 -21.25 11.47
N ARG A 197 -4.13 -21.92 11.68
CA ARG A 197 -4.03 -23.03 12.63
C ARG A 197 -4.21 -22.53 14.06
N ALA A 198 -3.62 -21.36 14.37
CA ALA A 198 -3.83 -20.70 15.64
C ALA A 198 -5.30 -20.26 15.84
N GLU A 199 -5.99 -19.78 14.79
CA GLU A 199 -7.39 -19.37 14.92
C GLU A 199 -8.36 -20.56 15.15
N GLU A 200 -8.11 -21.72 14.54
CA GLU A 200 -8.88 -22.95 14.79
C GLU A 200 -8.57 -23.55 16.17
N ASP A 201 -7.29 -23.67 16.53
CA ASP A 201 -6.86 -24.20 17.83
C ASP A 201 -7.38 -23.34 19.00
N VAL A 202 -7.54 -22.03 18.78
CA VAL A 202 -8.10 -21.10 19.78
C VAL A 202 -9.62 -21.20 19.86
N LYS A 203 -10.32 -21.32 18.72
CA LYS A 203 -11.78 -21.54 18.74
C LYS A 203 -12.12 -22.86 19.43
N GLU A 204 -11.32 -23.90 19.20
CA GLU A 204 -11.49 -25.19 19.86
C GLU A 204 -11.24 -25.10 21.37
N LYS A 205 -10.15 -24.45 21.80
CA LYS A 205 -9.86 -24.25 23.23
C LYS A 205 -10.89 -23.38 23.97
N VAL A 206 -11.38 -22.32 23.33
CA VAL A 206 -12.44 -21.46 23.92
C VAL A 206 -13.75 -22.25 24.06
N VAL A 207 -14.04 -23.17 23.13
CA VAL A 207 -15.22 -24.05 23.23
C VAL A 207 -15.04 -25.09 24.34
N GLU A 208 -13.85 -25.70 24.45
CA GLU A 208 -13.55 -26.66 25.52
C GLU A 208 -13.64 -26.03 26.91
N GLU A 209 -13.11 -24.82 27.08
CA GLU A 209 -13.14 -24.10 28.36
C GLU A 209 -14.57 -23.71 28.77
N LYS A 210 -15.41 -23.35 27.78
CA LYS A 210 -16.83 -23.05 28.01
C LYS A 210 -17.62 -24.30 28.41
N ILE A 211 -17.32 -25.44 27.79
CA ILE A 211 -17.93 -26.75 28.13
C ILE A 211 -17.47 -27.22 29.53
N ALA A 212 -16.21 -26.97 29.89
CA ALA A 212 -15.69 -27.31 31.21
C ALA A 212 -16.32 -26.45 32.33
N GLY A 213 -16.51 -25.16 32.10
CA GLY A 213 -17.18 -24.25 33.03
C GLY A 213 -18.65 -24.60 33.26
N GLU A 214 -19.36 -25.02 32.21
CA GLU A 214 -20.79 -25.40 32.30
C GLU A 214 -20.99 -26.75 33.02
N LYS A 215 -20.00 -27.65 32.98
CA LYS A 215 -20.01 -28.90 33.76
C LYS A 215 -19.68 -28.68 35.24
N ALA A 216 -18.83 -27.71 35.55
CA ALA A 216 -18.47 -27.37 36.92
C ALA A 216 -19.62 -26.71 37.68
N SER A 217 -20.44 -25.88 37.02
CA SER A 217 -21.61 -25.23 37.65
C SER A 217 -22.84 -26.12 37.81
N ALA A 218 -22.88 -27.29 37.16
CA ALA A 218 -23.97 -28.26 37.27
C ALA A 218 -23.75 -29.32 38.37
N GLN A 219 -22.58 -29.30 39.03
CA GLN A 219 -22.22 -30.23 40.11
C GLN A 219 -22.22 -29.57 41.52
N GLU A 220 -22.57 -28.29 41.61
CA GLU A 220 -22.78 -27.54 42.87
C GLU A 220 -24.28 -27.32 43.11
#